data_AF-A0A9E2CU07-F1
#
_entry.id   AF-A0A9E2CU07-F1
#
_cell.length_a   1.000
_cell.length_b   1.000
_cell.length_c   1.000
_cell.angle_alpha   90.00
_cell.angle_beta   90.00
_cell.angle_gamma   90.00
#
_symmetry.space_group_name_H-M   'P 1'
#
loop_
_entity.id
_entity.type
_entity.pdbx_description
1 polymer ?
#
loop_
_entity_poly.entity_id
_entity_poly.type
_entity_poly.pdbx_seq_one_letter_code
_entity_poly.pdbx_strand_id
1 'polypeptide(L)' 'MAELTDGRLLAVEYKGEVYASNDDSREKKQVGDRWEKSSGGQCLFLFAVADDNGRTVSQQIADKIG' A
#
# COMPACT_ATOMS: atom_id res chain seq x y z
N MET A 1 -9.86 -4.64 -0.59
CA MET A 1 -8.94 -5.77 -0.35
C MET A 1 -9.11 -6.75 -1.49
N ALA A 2 -8.03 -7.26 -2.04
CA ALA A 2 -8.01 -8.19 -3.16
C ALA A 2 -7.06 -9.35 -2.84
N GLU A 3 -7.43 -10.57 -3.21
CA GLU A 3 -6.53 -11.73 -3.11
C GLU A 3 -5.73 -11.85 -4.41
N LEU A 4 -4.41 -12.00 -4.30
CA LEU A 4 -3.50 -12.24 -5.41
C LEU A 4 -3.55 -13.73 -5.78
N THR A 5 -3.23 -14.03 -7.04
CA THR A 5 -3.20 -15.41 -7.56
C THR A 5 -2.19 -16.32 -6.85
N ASP A 6 -1.25 -15.72 -6.11
CA ASP A 6 -0.22 -16.38 -5.30
C ASP A 6 -0.70 -16.69 -3.86
N GLY A 7 -1.95 -16.38 -3.52
CA GLY A 7 -2.54 -16.58 -2.18
C GLY A 7 -2.20 -15.49 -1.17
N ARG A 8 -1.57 -14.38 -1.62
CA ARG A 8 -1.30 -13.17 -0.82
C ARG A 8 -2.51 -12.23 -0.83
N LEU A 9 -2.82 -11.57 0.28
CA LEU A 9 -3.89 -10.58 0.41
C LEU A 9 -3.34 -9.17 0.24
N LEU A 10 -3.84 -8.41 -0.75
CA LEU A 10 -3.51 -7.01 -0.97
C LEU A 10 -4.62 -6.09 -0.44
N ALA A 11 -4.30 -5.25 0.54
CA ALA A 11 -5.14 -4.13 0.95
C ALA A 11 -4.59 -2.84 0.34
N VAL A 12 -5.35 -2.24 -0.57
CA VAL A 12 -5.04 -0.93 -1.14
C VAL A 12 -5.96 0.11 -0.52
N GLU A 13 -5.38 1.13 0.11
CA GLU A 13 -6.11 2.30 0.57
C GLU A 13 -5.77 3.48 -0.34
N TYR A 14 -6.76 4.03 -1.02
CA TYR A 14 -6.61 5.17 -1.91
C TYR A 14 -7.00 6.48 -1.22
N LYS A 15 -6.10 7.47 -1.22
CA LYS A 15 -6.39 8.83 -0.73
C LYS A 15 -6.30 9.82 -1.90
N GLY A 16 -7.40 10.54 -2.13
CA GLY A 16 -7.43 11.63 -3.11
C GLY A 16 -6.49 12.77 -2.72
N GLU A 17 -5.97 13.47 -3.73
CA GLU A 17 -4.92 14.51 -3.77
C GLU A 17 -4.87 15.55 -2.62
N VAL A 18 -5.96 15.73 -1.86
CA VAL A 18 -6.10 16.79 -0.84
C VAL A 18 -5.39 16.47 0.50
N TYR A 19 -4.97 15.23 0.76
CA TYR A 19 -4.46 14.82 2.09
C TYR A 19 -2.99 14.35 2.13
N ALA A 20 -2.20 14.60 1.08
CA ALA A 20 -0.79 14.18 1.01
C ALA A 20 0.18 15.06 1.84
N SER A 21 -0.28 15.69 2.93
CA SER A 21 0.60 16.43 3.84
C SER A 21 1.27 15.49 4.85
N ASN A 22 2.37 14.89 4.39
CA ASN A 22 3.66 14.65 5.06
C ASN A 22 3.77 13.93 6.42
N ASP A 23 2.70 13.63 7.17
CA ASP A 23 2.80 13.01 8.51
C ASP A 23 2.22 11.58 8.57
N ASP A 24 1.17 11.31 7.78
CA ASP A 24 0.45 10.02 7.74
C ASP A 24 1.33 8.86 7.23
N SER A 25 2.30 9.14 6.35
CA SER A 25 3.11 8.11 5.69
C SER A 25 4.08 7.38 6.62
N ARG A 26 4.47 7.97 7.75
CA ARG A 26 5.47 7.40 8.66
C ARG A 26 4.86 6.40 9.63
N GLU A 27 3.69 6.72 10.17
CA GLU A 27 2.93 5.82 11.04
C GLU A 27 2.35 4.64 10.25
N LYS A 28 1.83 4.90 9.04
CA LYS A 28 1.28 3.82 8.19
C LYS A 28 2.35 2.86 7.67
N LYS A 29 3.59 3.31 7.45
CA LYS A 29 4.72 2.41 7.14
C LYS A 29 5.00 1.42 8.27
N GLN A 30 4.97 1.85 9.53
CA GLN A 30 5.15 0.95 10.67
C GLN A 30 3.98 -0.03 10.80
N VAL A 31 2.75 0.43 10.56
CA VAL A 31 1.58 -0.45 10.56
C VAL A 31 1.68 -1.49 9.44
N GLY A 32 2.04 -1.07 8.21
CA GLY A 32 2.27 -1.97 7.08
C GLY A 32 3.34 -3.02 7.37
N ASP A 33 4.52 -2.60 7.85
CA ASP A 33 5.62 -3.51 8.20
C ASP A 33 5.23 -4.52 9.30
N ARG A 34 4.50 -4.05 10.32
CA ARG A 34 4.02 -4.92 11.40
C ARG A 34 2.95 -5.89 10.92
N TRP A 35 2.11 -5.48 9.98
CA TRP A 35 1.06 -6.31 9.41
C TRP A 35 1.59 -7.35 8.42
N GLU A 36 2.59 -6.97 7.61
CA GLU A 36 3.38 -7.87 6.75
C GLU A 36 4.13 -8.90 7.60
N LYS A 37 4.80 -8.47 8.68
CA LYS A 37 5.47 -9.37 9.64
C LYS A 37 4.50 -10.28 10.38
N SER A 38 3.36 -9.76 10.83
CA SER A 38 2.36 -10.56 11.55
C SER A 38 1.68 -11.61 10.66
N SER A 39 1.64 -11.37 9.35
CA SER A 39 1.05 -12.30 8.37
C SER A 39 2.09 -13.20 7.71
N GLY A 40 3.36 -13.17 8.16
CA GLY A 40 4.44 -13.98 7.56
C GLY A 40 4.69 -13.68 6.08
N GLY A 41 4.40 -12.46 5.61
CA GLY A 41 4.48 -12.08 4.20
C GLY A 41 3.22 -12.38 3.37
N GLN A 42 2.15 -12.88 3.97
CA GLN A 42 0.90 -13.16 3.25
C GLN A 42 0.01 -11.94 3.02
N CYS A 43 0.10 -10.89 3.84
CA CYS A 43 -0.72 -9.69 3.69
C CYS A 43 0.13 -8.49 3.28
N LEU A 44 -0.15 -7.92 2.10
CA LEU A 44 0.47 -6.72 1.55
C LEU A 44 -0.45 -5.51 1.80
N PHE A 45 0.12 -4.45 2.35
CA PHE A 45 -0.57 -3.16 2.46
C PHE A 45 0.04 -2.16 1.50
N LEU A 46 -0.79 -1.55 0.66
CA LEU A 46 -0.41 -0.45 -0.20
C LEU A 46 -1.23 0.78 0.13
N PHE A 47 -0.53 1.85 0.43
CA PHE A 47 -1.12 3.16 0.49
C PHE A 47 -0.93 3.83 -0.87
N ALA A 48 -2.02 3.95 -1.62
CA ALA A 48 -2.01 4.53 -2.95
C ALA A 48 -2.49 5.98 -2.92
N VAL A 49 -1.74 6.87 -3.56
CA VAL A 49 -2.14 8.27 -3.75
C VAL A 49 -2.32 8.56 -5.24
N ALA A 50 -3.12 9.58 -5.56
CA ALA A 50 -3.40 9.97 -6.95
C ALA A 50 -2.11 10.20 -7.76
N ASP A 51 -1.17 10.93 -7.17
CA ASP A 51 0.17 11.13 -7.68
C ASP A 51 1.18 10.85 -6.55
N ASP A 52 1.94 9.77 -6.68
CA ASP A 52 3.12 9.54 -5.85
C ASP A 52 4.37 9.87 -6.65
N ASN A 53 4.81 11.13 -6.60
CA ASN A 53 5.99 11.61 -7.32
C ASN A 53 5.95 11.24 -8.82
N GLY A 54 4.79 11.45 -9.48
CA GLY A 54 4.59 11.07 -10.89
C GLY A 54 4.20 9.61 -11.12
N ARG A 55 3.97 8.81 -10.06
CA ARG A 55 3.47 7.43 -10.16
C ARG A 55 1.97 7.38 -9.93
N THR A 56 1.25 6.85 -10.91
CA THR A 56 -0.19 6.55 -10.80
C THR A 56 -0.46 5.43 -9.80
N VAL A 57 -1.68 5.38 -9.27
CA VAL A 57 -2.17 4.30 -8.39
C VAL A 57 -1.86 2.91 -8.95
N SER A 58 -2.06 2.71 -10.25
CA SER A 58 -1.82 1.43 -10.93
C SER A 58 -0.34 1.02 -10.89
N GLN A 59 0.58 1.98 -11.06
CA GLN A 59 2.02 1.72 -10.98
C GLN A 59 2.45 1.40 -9.55
N GLN A 60 1.87 2.07 -8.55
CA GLN A 60 2.13 1.79 -7.14
C GLN A 60 1.65 0.37 -6.77
N ILE A 61 0.50 -0.05 -7.30
CA ILE A 61 -0.01 -1.43 -7.14
C ILE A 61 0.94 -2.43 -7.78
N ALA A 62 1.35 -2.21 -9.03
CA ALA A 62 2.26 -3.09 -9.74
C ALA A 62 3.61 -3.27 -9.02
N ASP A 63 4.19 -2.19 -8.49
CA ASP A 63 5.45 -2.21 -7.73
C ASP A 63 5.34 -3.03 -6.44
N LYS A 64 4.18 -2.97 -5.76
CA LYS A 64 3.98 -3.68 -4.49
C LYS A 64 3.70 -5.17 -4.66
N ILE A 65 3.07 -5.56 -5.77
CA ILE A 65 2.77 -6.98 -6.07
C ILE A 65 3.89 -7.67 -6.86
N GLY A 66 4.84 -6.89 -7.37
CA GLY A 66 5.99 -7.32 -8.18
C GLY A 66 6.85 -8.40 -7.55
#